data_AF-A0A1Z9XCV7-F1
#
_entry.id   AF-A0A1Z9XCV7-F1
#
_cell.length_a   1.000
_cell.length_b   1.000
_cell.length_c   1.000
_cell.angle_alpha   90.00
_cell.angle_beta   90.00
_cell.angle_gamma   90.00
#
_symmetry.space_group_name_H-M   'P 1'
#
loop_
_entity.id
_entity.type
_entity.pdbx_description
1 polymer ?
#
loop_
_entity_poly.entity_id
_entity_poly.type
_entity_poly.pdbx_seq_one_letter_code
_entity_poly.pdbx_strand_id
1 'polypeptide(L)'
;MKWLAIALAVLAAFVVALIVGPMILGDKGYVLISLGETAVEMTVISFCILVIGAVIAWYVLSRLTLWALSLITGSHRWFGTLGERKRKRAFYDGLHAMAAGDIELAQKSLGKTTNGDFEGVNYLASAQIAFTSGELNKARYFLEQASDYANAKVAATVMQARIDISEGKHIEALEKLNALDEKDQENKQVIRLKAQILAELGKWQELQNKLSGWRKALAKEDYKAWSQRIAKGKFAEIASKQGAVELKSYWEDLPRKMRNDDIYQAAYVQQLLDQGMHSDAQTLLVEWQKRGPNSSLFPLFTQLNIPDSSPSLRLLESWIKKDEKNIELYSTLGQVAFNSGDDVLAEKALLKATKMASRKEDLLLLSAISERQNDTATALQLYKEGQQIAG
;
A
#
# COMPACT_ATOMS: atom_id res chain seq x y z
N MET A 1 -24.54 -27.72 43.09
CA MET A 1 -24.57 -28.96 43.92
C MET A 1 -24.73 -28.65 45.41
N LYS A 2 -23.92 -27.80 46.05
CA LYS A 2 -24.00 -27.49 47.50
C LYS A 2 -25.34 -26.89 47.97
N TRP A 3 -25.93 -25.98 47.19
CA TRP A 3 -27.23 -25.37 47.52
C TRP A 3 -28.42 -26.32 47.44
N LEU A 4 -28.37 -27.31 46.52
CA LEU A 4 -29.40 -28.35 46.43
C LEU A 4 -29.35 -29.28 47.63
N ALA A 5 -28.15 -29.66 48.09
CA ALA A 5 -27.99 -30.50 49.29
C ALA A 5 -28.48 -29.78 50.55
N ILE A 6 -28.21 -28.47 50.70
CA ILE A 6 -28.69 -27.67 51.82
C ILE A 6 -30.22 -27.54 51.78
N ALA A 7 -30.80 -27.26 50.61
CA ALA A 7 -32.25 -27.18 50.47
C ALA A 7 -32.95 -28.52 50.79
N LEU A 8 -32.36 -29.65 50.37
CA LEU A 8 -32.88 -30.99 50.67
C LEU A 8 -32.77 -31.34 52.16
N ALA A 9 -31.68 -30.97 52.82
CA ALA A 9 -31.49 -31.17 54.25
C ALA A 9 -32.47 -30.33 55.08
N VAL A 10 -32.70 -29.07 54.70
CA VAL A 10 -33.70 -28.19 55.35
C VAL A 10 -35.12 -28.71 55.13
N LEU A 11 -35.45 -29.17 53.92
CA LEU A 11 -36.74 -29.79 53.62
C LEU A 11 -36.96 -31.07 54.46
N ALA A 12 -35.94 -31.93 54.55
CA ALA A 12 -36.01 -33.15 55.35
C ALA A 12 -36.19 -32.84 56.85
N ALA A 13 -35.45 -31.86 57.39
CA ALA A 13 -35.62 -31.42 58.77
C ALA A 13 -37.03 -30.85 59.03
N PHE A 14 -37.59 -30.12 58.06
CA PHE A 14 -38.94 -29.57 58.16
C PHE A 14 -40.01 -30.68 58.15
N VAL A 15 -39.86 -31.69 57.29
CA VAL A 15 -40.74 -32.88 57.26
C VAL A 15 -40.67 -33.65 58.58
N VAL A 16 -39.47 -33.85 59.13
CA VAL A 16 -39.30 -34.52 60.44
C VAL A 16 -39.97 -33.71 61.56
N ALA A 17 -39.81 -32.39 61.58
CA ALA A 17 -40.47 -31.52 62.56
C ALA A 17 -42.01 -31.56 62.43
N LEU A 18 -42.53 -31.66 61.21
CA LEU A 18 -43.98 -31.77 60.92
C LEU A 18 -44.57 -33.12 61.34
N ILE A 19 -43.77 -34.20 61.32
CA ILE A 19 -44.20 -35.54 61.77
C ILE A 19 -44.12 -35.65 63.29
N VAL A 20 -43.02 -35.18 63.89
CA VAL A 20 -42.75 -35.35 65.33
C VAL A 20 -43.49 -34.33 66.19
N GLY A 21 -43.65 -33.09 65.72
CA GLY A 21 -44.30 -32.01 66.47
C GLY A 21 -45.72 -32.34 66.94
N PRO A 22 -46.62 -32.82 66.06
CA PRO A 22 -47.99 -33.18 66.44
C PRO A 22 -48.08 -34.42 67.34
N MET A 23 -47.08 -35.32 67.29
CA MET A 23 -47.02 -36.51 68.14
C MET A 23 -46.80 -36.14 69.62
N ILE A 24 -46.23 -34.96 69.87
CA ILE A 24 -45.99 -34.40 71.20
C ILE A 24 -47.19 -33.57 71.70
N LEU A 25 -47.99 -32.98 70.80
CA LEU A 25 -49.04 -32.00 71.12
C LEU A 25 -50.45 -32.59 71.34
N GLY A 26 -50.65 -33.90 71.19
CA GLY A 26 -51.87 -34.59 71.60
C GLY A 26 -53.13 -34.36 70.74
N ASP A 27 -53.22 -33.28 69.97
CA ASP A 27 -54.37 -32.98 69.11
C ASP A 27 -54.10 -33.30 67.63
N LYS A 28 -54.86 -34.27 67.10
CA LYS A 28 -54.87 -34.64 65.68
C LYS A 28 -55.80 -33.70 64.93
N GLY A 29 -55.31 -32.53 64.53
CA GLY A 29 -56.04 -31.68 63.57
C GLY A 29 -56.40 -32.48 62.31
N TYR A 30 -57.62 -32.32 61.80
CA TYR A 30 -58.08 -32.94 60.56
C TYR A 30 -58.39 -31.91 59.49
N VAL A 31 -58.22 -32.31 58.23
CA VAL A 31 -58.56 -31.53 57.03
C VAL A 31 -59.63 -32.31 56.30
N LEU A 32 -60.79 -31.69 56.12
CA LEU A 32 -61.91 -32.24 55.35
C LEU A 32 -62.00 -31.47 54.04
N ILE A 33 -61.81 -32.17 52.93
CA ILE A 33 -61.97 -31.62 51.58
C ILE A 33 -63.27 -32.19 51.02
N SER A 34 -64.27 -31.32 50.84
CA SER A 34 -65.57 -31.68 50.26
C SER A 34 -65.64 -31.24 48.80
N LEU A 35 -65.78 -32.20 47.88
CA LEU A 35 -66.08 -31.96 46.47
C LEU A 35 -67.41 -32.66 46.12
N GLY A 36 -68.48 -31.88 45.95
CA GLY A 36 -69.81 -32.42 45.63
C GLY A 36 -70.30 -33.41 46.70
N GLU A 37 -70.63 -34.64 46.29
CA GLU A 37 -71.05 -35.72 47.20
C GLU A 37 -69.89 -36.49 47.86
N THR A 38 -68.63 -36.15 47.55
CA THR A 38 -67.46 -36.82 48.11
C THR A 38 -66.76 -35.94 49.14
N ALA A 39 -66.64 -36.44 50.36
CA ALA A 39 -65.83 -35.84 51.42
C ALA A 39 -64.63 -36.76 51.69
N VAL A 40 -63.41 -36.21 51.54
CA VAL A 40 -62.19 -36.91 51.93
C VAL A 40 -61.70 -36.31 53.23
N GLU A 41 -61.77 -37.11 54.29
CA GLU A 41 -61.20 -36.77 55.60
C GLU A 41 -59.76 -37.28 55.68
N MET A 42 -58.82 -36.38 55.95
CA MET A 42 -57.43 -36.73 56.18
C MET A 42 -56.86 -35.96 57.36
N THR A 43 -55.80 -36.49 57.97
CA THR A 43 -55.10 -35.75 59.03
C THR A 43 -54.33 -34.55 58.43
N VAL A 44 -54.11 -33.50 59.22
CA VAL A 44 -53.27 -32.35 58.81
C VAL A 44 -51.89 -32.81 58.33
N ILE A 45 -51.31 -33.85 58.95
CA ILE A 45 -50.03 -34.44 58.54
C ILE A 45 -50.12 -35.03 57.13
N SER A 46 -51.16 -35.84 56.87
CA SER A 46 -51.39 -36.43 55.54
C SER A 46 -51.54 -35.36 54.46
N PHE A 47 -52.25 -34.27 54.77
CA PHE A 47 -52.39 -33.13 53.87
C PHE A 47 -51.04 -32.43 53.61
N CYS A 48 -50.24 -32.17 54.64
CA CYS A 48 -48.92 -31.57 54.49
C CYS A 48 -47.98 -32.44 53.64
N ILE A 49 -47.98 -33.76 53.84
CA ILE A 49 -47.19 -34.70 53.02
C ILE A 49 -47.63 -34.64 51.55
N LEU A 50 -48.95 -34.61 51.30
CA LEU A 50 -49.50 -34.53 49.94
C LEU A 50 -49.08 -33.23 49.25
N VAL A 51 -49.17 -32.09 49.93
CA VAL A 51 -48.76 -30.77 49.40
C VAL A 51 -47.26 -30.75 49.10
N ILE A 52 -46.41 -31.24 50.00
CA ILE A 52 -44.96 -31.32 49.77
C ILE A 52 -44.65 -32.23 48.57
N GLY A 53 -45.31 -33.39 48.50
CA GLY A 53 -45.19 -34.31 47.36
C GLY A 53 -45.59 -33.65 46.03
N ALA A 54 -46.68 -32.90 46.01
CA ALA A 54 -47.16 -32.18 44.83
C ALA A 54 -46.16 -31.09 44.38
N VAL A 55 -45.56 -30.34 45.30
CA VAL A 55 -44.54 -29.32 44.99
C VAL A 55 -43.28 -29.96 44.41
N ILE A 56 -42.81 -31.08 44.98
CA ILE A 56 -41.66 -31.82 44.46
C ILE A 56 -41.97 -32.35 43.05
N ALA A 57 -43.13 -32.97 42.86
CA ALA A 57 -43.55 -33.49 41.56
C ALA A 57 -43.63 -32.38 40.51
N TRP A 58 -44.22 -31.23 40.84
CA TRP A 58 -44.25 -30.04 39.98
C TRP A 58 -42.84 -29.56 39.63
N TYR A 59 -41.94 -29.47 40.61
CA TYR A 59 -40.55 -29.05 40.37
C TYR A 59 -39.83 -30.02 39.43
N VAL A 60 -39.92 -31.33 39.67
CA VAL A 60 -39.30 -32.35 38.81
C VAL A 60 -39.87 -32.29 37.40
N LEU A 61 -41.20 -32.19 37.27
CA LEU A 61 -41.87 -32.11 35.97
C LEU A 61 -41.46 -30.85 35.19
N SER A 62 -41.39 -29.69 35.85
CA SER A 62 -40.92 -28.44 35.23
C SER A 62 -39.44 -28.50 34.79
N ARG A 63 -38.59 -29.21 35.52
CA ARG A 63 -37.19 -29.43 35.13
C ARG A 63 -37.07 -30.38 33.95
N LEU A 64 -37.87 -31.44 33.93
CA LEU A 64 -37.93 -32.40 32.82
C LEU A 64 -38.43 -31.75 31.54
N THR A 65 -39.47 -30.90 31.61
CA THR A 65 -39.97 -30.17 30.42
C THR A 65 -38.94 -29.18 29.89
N LEU A 66 -38.26 -28.42 30.76
CA LEU A 66 -37.17 -27.54 30.35
C LEU A 66 -35.98 -28.31 29.75
N TRP A 67 -35.63 -29.47 30.30
CA TRP A 67 -34.58 -30.32 29.76
C TRP A 67 -34.95 -30.88 28.38
N ALA A 68 -36.17 -31.41 28.23
CA ALA A 68 -36.68 -31.89 26.94
C ALA A 68 -36.73 -30.76 25.88
N LEU A 69 -37.20 -29.57 26.27
CA LEU A 69 -37.16 -28.38 25.42
C LEU A 69 -35.72 -27.98 25.06
N SER A 70 -34.76 -28.09 25.97
CA SER A 70 -33.35 -27.78 25.70
C SER A 70 -32.69 -28.75 24.71
N LEU A 71 -33.11 -30.02 24.68
CA LEU A 71 -32.66 -30.99 23.69
C LEU A 71 -33.21 -30.67 22.29
N ILE A 72 -34.45 -30.19 22.22
CA ILE A 72 -35.10 -29.79 20.96
C ILE A 72 -34.58 -28.43 20.46
N THR A 73 -34.35 -27.48 21.36
CA THR A 73 -33.96 -26.09 21.02
C THR A 73 -32.44 -25.84 21.04
N GLY A 74 -31.64 -26.71 21.65
CA GLY A 74 -30.16 -26.65 21.66
C GLY A 74 -29.51 -26.73 20.27
N SER A 75 -30.30 -27.13 19.28
CA SER A 75 -29.97 -27.18 17.86
C SER A 75 -29.51 -25.82 17.30
N HIS A 76 -30.17 -24.71 17.63
CA HIS A 76 -29.87 -23.43 16.96
C HIS A 76 -28.47 -22.86 17.23
N ARG A 77 -27.88 -23.10 18.41
CA ARG A 77 -26.49 -22.68 18.70
C ARG A 77 -25.46 -23.61 18.06
N TRP A 78 -25.75 -24.91 17.93
CA TRP A 78 -24.83 -25.87 17.30
C TRP A 78 -24.76 -25.68 15.78
N PHE A 79 -25.89 -25.47 15.10
CA PHE A 79 -25.92 -25.22 13.65
C PHE A 79 -25.19 -23.93 13.24
N GLY A 80 -25.26 -22.86 14.05
CA GLY A 80 -24.51 -21.62 13.81
C GLY A 80 -22.99 -21.82 13.83
N THR A 81 -22.48 -22.57 14.82
CA THR A 81 -21.03 -22.82 14.98
C THR A 81 -20.43 -23.72 13.90
N LEU A 82 -21.18 -24.69 13.38
CA LEU A 82 -20.74 -25.54 12.27
C LEU A 82 -20.65 -24.75 10.95
N GLY A 83 -21.63 -23.87 10.70
CA GLY A 83 -21.63 -22.99 9.53
C GLY A 83 -20.45 -22.02 9.54
N GLU A 84 -20.15 -21.42 10.70
CA GLU A 84 -19.02 -20.50 10.86
C GLU A 84 -17.67 -21.19 10.63
N ARG A 85 -17.46 -22.39 11.20
CA ARG A 85 -16.24 -23.18 10.98
C ARG A 85 -16.05 -23.53 9.50
N LYS A 86 -17.13 -23.90 8.82
CA LYS A 86 -17.10 -24.22 7.38
C LYS A 86 -16.73 -23.00 6.54
N ARG A 87 -17.28 -21.82 6.86
CA ARG A 87 -16.92 -20.56 6.18
C ARG A 87 -15.46 -20.17 6.43
N LYS A 88 -14.97 -20.28 7.68
CA LYS A 88 -13.56 -20.02 8.01
C LYS A 88 -12.62 -20.94 7.25
N ARG A 89 -12.94 -22.24 7.17
CA ARG A 89 -12.16 -23.18 6.36
C ARG A 89 -12.17 -22.79 4.88
N ALA A 90 -13.33 -22.49 4.32
CA ALA A 90 -13.43 -22.04 2.92
C ALA A 90 -12.65 -20.74 2.65
N PHE A 91 -12.57 -19.83 3.62
CA PHE A 91 -11.74 -18.63 3.54
C PHE A 91 -10.25 -18.98 3.44
N TYR A 92 -9.73 -19.82 4.33
CA TYR A 92 -8.33 -20.26 4.28
C TYR A 92 -8.02 -21.07 3.02
N ASP A 93 -8.90 -21.99 2.63
CA ASP A 93 -8.75 -22.76 1.38
C ASP A 93 -8.70 -21.81 0.16
N GLY A 94 -9.54 -20.78 0.16
CA GLY A 94 -9.55 -19.74 -0.86
C GLY A 94 -8.26 -18.93 -0.90
N LEU A 95 -7.70 -18.54 0.25
CA LEU A 95 -6.42 -17.84 0.32
C LEU A 95 -5.24 -18.74 -0.10
N HIS A 96 -5.25 -20.03 0.25
CA HIS A 96 -4.23 -20.97 -0.23
C HIS A 96 -4.30 -21.16 -1.75
N ALA A 97 -5.49 -21.34 -2.32
CA ALA A 97 -5.69 -21.43 -3.75
C ALA A 97 -5.25 -20.14 -4.47
N MET A 98 -5.57 -18.97 -3.91
CA MET A 98 -5.10 -17.67 -4.39
C MET A 98 -3.58 -17.60 -4.42
N ALA A 99 -2.90 -18.03 -3.35
CA ALA A 99 -1.44 -18.06 -3.29
C ALA A 99 -0.82 -19.07 -4.26
N ALA A 100 -1.50 -20.19 -4.52
CA ALA A 100 -1.10 -21.19 -5.50
C ALA A 100 -1.38 -20.78 -6.97
N GLY A 101 -2.11 -19.68 -7.18
CA GLY A 101 -2.53 -19.24 -8.52
C GLY A 101 -3.72 -20.00 -9.10
N ASP A 102 -4.38 -20.85 -8.30
CA ASP A 102 -5.60 -21.56 -8.71
C ASP A 102 -6.82 -20.64 -8.54
N ILE A 103 -7.07 -19.84 -9.57
CA ILE A 103 -8.13 -18.84 -9.63
C ILE A 103 -9.52 -19.47 -9.47
N GLU A 104 -9.78 -20.61 -10.11
CA GLU A 104 -11.10 -21.25 -10.09
C GLU A 104 -11.44 -21.75 -8.68
N LEU A 105 -10.49 -22.46 -8.04
CA LEU A 105 -10.67 -22.92 -6.67
C LEU A 105 -10.76 -21.76 -5.67
N ALA A 106 -9.98 -20.70 -5.88
CA ALA A 106 -10.04 -19.50 -5.05
C ALA A 106 -11.41 -18.83 -5.13
N GLN A 107 -11.94 -18.59 -6.34
CA GLN A 107 -13.28 -18.01 -6.53
C GLN A 107 -14.37 -18.88 -5.90
N LYS A 108 -14.33 -20.19 -6.12
CA LYS A 108 -15.32 -21.13 -5.59
C LYS A 108 -15.30 -21.19 -4.06
N SER A 109 -14.12 -21.10 -3.45
CA SER A 109 -13.95 -21.18 -1.99
C SER A 109 -14.30 -19.86 -1.31
N LEU A 110 -13.81 -18.73 -1.84
CA LEU A 110 -14.13 -17.39 -1.35
C LEU A 110 -15.61 -17.04 -1.56
N GLY A 111 -16.26 -17.51 -2.63
CA GLY A 111 -17.70 -17.31 -2.84
C GLY A 111 -18.59 -17.88 -1.72
N LYS A 112 -18.08 -18.85 -0.94
CA LYS A 112 -18.79 -19.41 0.23
C LYS A 112 -18.66 -18.56 1.49
N THR A 113 -17.90 -17.47 1.43
CA THR A 113 -17.54 -16.64 2.58
C THR A 113 -18.33 -15.33 2.68
N THR A 114 -19.18 -15.02 1.70
CA THR A 114 -19.91 -13.73 1.59
C THR A 114 -20.79 -13.40 2.80
N ASN A 115 -21.33 -14.39 3.50
CA ASN A 115 -22.16 -14.20 4.71
C ASN A 115 -21.40 -14.51 6.01
N GLY A 116 -20.07 -14.43 5.99
CA GLY A 116 -19.22 -14.63 7.17
C GLY A 116 -18.65 -13.34 7.71
N ASP A 117 -18.33 -13.35 9.01
CA ASP A 117 -17.67 -12.23 9.67
C ASP A 117 -16.15 -12.32 9.45
N PHE A 118 -15.68 -11.57 8.44
CA PHE A 118 -14.28 -11.49 8.03
C PHE A 118 -13.80 -10.04 7.89
N GLU A 119 -14.56 -9.08 8.43
CA GLU A 119 -14.24 -7.64 8.40
C GLU A 119 -13.89 -7.09 7.00
N GLY A 120 -14.50 -7.64 5.95
CA GLY A 120 -14.28 -7.23 4.57
C GLY A 120 -13.07 -7.86 3.86
N VAL A 121 -12.22 -8.62 4.55
CA VAL A 121 -11.02 -9.24 3.95
C VAL A 121 -11.37 -10.26 2.88
N ASN A 122 -12.46 -11.01 3.07
CA ASN A 122 -13.02 -11.93 2.09
C ASN A 122 -13.40 -11.23 0.78
N TYR A 123 -13.98 -10.03 0.85
CA TYR A 123 -14.33 -9.23 -0.30
C TYR A 123 -13.09 -8.66 -1.00
N LEU A 124 -12.10 -8.18 -0.24
CA LEU A 124 -10.81 -7.76 -0.81
C LEU A 124 -10.11 -8.91 -1.56
N ALA A 125 -10.07 -10.11 -0.98
CA ALA A 125 -9.50 -11.29 -1.63
C ALA A 125 -10.28 -11.66 -2.90
N SER A 126 -11.62 -11.65 -2.84
CA SER A 126 -12.48 -11.92 -4.01
C SER A 126 -12.28 -10.88 -5.11
N ALA A 127 -12.12 -9.60 -4.74
CA ALA A 127 -11.80 -8.53 -5.67
C ALA A 127 -10.43 -8.73 -6.33
N GLN A 128 -9.41 -9.11 -5.56
CA GLN A 128 -8.07 -9.36 -6.07
C GLN A 128 -8.07 -10.50 -7.09
N ILE A 129 -8.79 -11.57 -6.80
CA ILE A 129 -8.96 -12.70 -7.73
C ILE A 129 -9.69 -12.25 -9.01
N ALA A 130 -10.81 -11.54 -8.89
CA ALA A 130 -11.54 -11.02 -10.05
C ALA A 130 -10.67 -10.08 -10.90
N PHE A 131 -9.86 -9.23 -10.26
CA PHE A 131 -8.90 -8.35 -10.93
C PHE A 131 -7.85 -9.13 -11.71
N THR A 132 -7.25 -10.17 -11.12
CA THR A 132 -6.27 -11.02 -11.81
C THR A 132 -6.87 -11.79 -12.99
N SER A 133 -8.17 -12.09 -12.95
CA SER A 133 -8.90 -12.73 -14.05
C SER A 133 -9.35 -11.74 -15.14
N GLY A 134 -9.04 -10.44 -15.01
CA GLY A 134 -9.51 -9.40 -15.94
C GLY A 134 -10.99 -9.02 -15.78
N GLU A 135 -11.68 -9.54 -14.76
CA GLU A 135 -13.10 -9.29 -14.51
C GLU A 135 -13.31 -8.01 -13.68
N LEU A 136 -12.92 -6.85 -14.23
CA LEU A 136 -12.88 -5.58 -13.51
C LEU A 136 -14.23 -5.18 -12.88
N ASN A 137 -15.36 -5.43 -13.55
CA ASN A 137 -16.68 -5.14 -13.01
C ASN A 137 -16.99 -5.97 -11.75
N LYS A 138 -16.62 -7.25 -11.72
CA LYS A 138 -16.78 -8.10 -10.53
C LYS A 138 -15.82 -7.65 -9.42
N ALA A 139 -14.60 -7.27 -9.78
CA ALA A 139 -13.65 -6.70 -8.82
C ALA A 139 -14.23 -5.46 -8.15
N ARG A 140 -14.77 -4.51 -8.92
CA ARG A 140 -15.43 -3.30 -8.40
C ARG A 140 -16.60 -3.61 -7.48
N TYR A 141 -17.46 -4.55 -7.85
CA TYR A 141 -18.56 -5.01 -7.00
C TYR A 141 -18.06 -5.49 -5.64
N PHE A 142 -17.05 -6.36 -5.60
CA PHE A 142 -16.49 -6.82 -4.33
C PHE A 142 -15.80 -5.71 -3.54
N LEU A 143 -15.15 -4.75 -4.21
CA LEU A 143 -14.53 -3.61 -3.52
C LEU A 143 -15.56 -2.65 -2.91
N GLU A 144 -16.70 -2.49 -3.55
CA GLU A 144 -17.83 -1.74 -2.99
C GLU A 144 -18.33 -2.41 -1.70
N GLN A 145 -18.55 -3.73 -1.72
CA GLN A 145 -18.90 -4.49 -0.52
C GLN A 145 -17.81 -4.41 0.57
N ALA A 146 -16.53 -4.44 0.18
CA ALA A 146 -15.43 -4.28 1.12
C ALA A 146 -15.39 -2.86 1.74
N SER A 147 -15.84 -1.84 1.02
CA SER A 147 -15.78 -0.45 1.46
C SER A 147 -16.74 -0.11 2.61
N ASP A 148 -17.78 -0.94 2.80
CA ASP A 148 -18.70 -0.85 3.94
C ASP A 148 -18.03 -1.19 5.28
N TYR A 149 -16.88 -1.87 5.25
CA TYR A 149 -16.13 -2.25 6.45
C TYR A 149 -15.00 -1.26 6.71
N ALA A 150 -14.99 -0.64 7.90
CA ALA A 150 -14.00 0.37 8.28
C ALA A 150 -12.54 -0.10 8.08
N ASN A 151 -12.22 -1.34 8.45
CA ASN A 151 -10.87 -1.90 8.32
C ASN A 151 -10.44 -2.17 6.86
N ALA A 152 -11.41 -2.41 5.97
CA ALA A 152 -11.16 -2.71 4.56
C ALA A 152 -11.32 -1.49 3.64
N LYS A 153 -12.00 -0.43 4.08
CA LYS A 153 -12.31 0.80 3.32
C LYS A 153 -11.09 1.36 2.59
N VAL A 154 -9.98 1.61 3.29
CA VAL A 154 -8.77 2.17 2.67
C VAL A 154 -8.19 1.25 1.60
N ALA A 155 -8.08 -0.06 1.88
CA ALA A 155 -7.56 -1.02 0.92
C ALA A 155 -8.48 -1.14 -0.31
N ALA A 156 -9.79 -1.12 -0.09
CA ALA A 156 -10.79 -1.15 -1.14
C ALA A 156 -10.66 0.07 -2.05
N THR A 157 -10.61 1.28 -1.48
CA THR A 157 -10.47 2.53 -2.24
C THR A 157 -9.14 2.60 -3.00
N VAL A 158 -8.03 2.17 -2.38
CA VAL A 158 -6.73 2.09 -3.06
C VAL A 158 -6.78 1.17 -4.27
N MET A 159 -7.42 0.01 -4.15
CA MET A 159 -7.56 -0.92 -5.26
C MET A 159 -8.51 -0.40 -6.34
N GLN A 160 -9.64 0.22 -5.97
CA GLN A 160 -10.53 0.89 -6.92
C GLN A 160 -9.79 1.97 -7.71
N ALA A 161 -9.02 2.82 -7.04
CA ALA A 161 -8.21 3.86 -7.69
C ALA A 161 -7.17 3.28 -8.65
N ARG A 162 -6.56 2.12 -8.33
CA ARG A 162 -5.64 1.43 -9.27
C ARG A 162 -6.35 0.93 -10.52
N ILE A 163 -7.56 0.39 -10.37
CA ILE A 163 -8.38 -0.03 -11.52
C ILE A 163 -8.70 1.20 -12.38
N ASP A 164 -9.14 2.31 -11.77
CA ASP A 164 -9.44 3.55 -12.49
C ASP A 164 -8.21 4.10 -13.24
N ILE A 165 -7.04 4.12 -12.61
CA ILE A 165 -5.78 4.51 -13.25
C ILE A 165 -5.49 3.62 -14.47
N SER A 166 -5.69 2.30 -14.35
CA SER A 166 -5.46 1.38 -15.47
C SER A 166 -6.42 1.58 -16.65
N GLU A 167 -7.59 2.17 -16.40
CA GLU A 167 -8.58 2.56 -17.41
C GLU A 167 -8.40 4.02 -17.89
N GLY A 168 -7.35 4.73 -17.43
CA GLY A 168 -7.12 6.16 -17.75
C GLY A 168 -8.04 7.14 -17.03
N LYS A 169 -8.85 6.67 -16.06
CA LYS A 169 -9.82 7.46 -15.30
C LYS A 169 -9.17 8.15 -14.10
N HIS A 170 -8.12 8.93 -14.37
CA HIS A 170 -7.29 9.57 -13.34
C HIS A 170 -8.09 10.55 -12.45
N ILE A 171 -9.06 11.28 -13.01
CA ILE A 171 -9.88 12.24 -12.25
C ILE A 171 -10.75 11.51 -11.22
N GLU A 172 -11.48 10.47 -11.65
CA GLU A 172 -12.34 9.66 -10.77
C GLU A 172 -11.52 8.98 -9.66
N ALA A 173 -10.33 8.48 -10.00
CA ALA A 173 -9.41 7.88 -9.04
C ALA A 173 -9.00 8.89 -7.96
N LEU A 174 -8.69 10.13 -8.36
CA LEU A 174 -8.30 11.19 -7.43
C LEU A 174 -9.45 11.59 -6.50
N GLU A 175 -10.67 11.72 -7.05
CA GLU A 175 -11.87 12.03 -6.27
C GLU A 175 -12.14 10.96 -5.20
N LYS A 176 -12.08 9.67 -5.56
CA LYS A 176 -12.23 8.57 -4.60
C LYS A 176 -11.20 8.61 -3.48
N LEU A 177 -9.92 8.87 -3.81
CA LEU A 177 -8.87 8.99 -2.80
C LEU A 177 -9.01 10.26 -1.93
N ASN A 178 -9.63 11.32 -2.44
CA ASN A 178 -9.93 12.55 -1.70
C ASN A 178 -11.20 12.46 -0.84
N ALA A 179 -12.10 11.51 -1.14
CA ALA A 179 -13.28 11.23 -0.35
C ALA A 179 -13.00 10.41 0.93
N LEU A 180 -11.78 9.88 1.08
CA LEU A 180 -11.34 9.22 2.32
C LEU A 180 -11.27 10.22 3.48
N ASP A 181 -11.43 9.71 4.70
CA ASP A 181 -11.30 10.49 5.93
C ASP A 181 -9.86 11.02 6.09
N GLU A 182 -9.66 12.16 6.78
CA GLU A 182 -8.35 12.84 6.86
C GLU A 182 -7.21 11.90 7.30
N LYS A 183 -7.47 11.06 8.31
CA LYS A 183 -6.53 10.07 8.82
C LYS A 183 -6.12 9.03 7.75
N ASP A 184 -7.06 8.62 6.91
CA ASP A 184 -6.84 7.62 5.87
C ASP A 184 -6.13 8.23 4.66
N GLN A 185 -6.33 9.54 4.41
CA GLN A 185 -5.59 10.26 3.38
C GLN A 185 -4.08 10.34 3.67
N GLU A 186 -3.67 10.23 4.93
CA GLU A 186 -2.26 10.17 5.32
C GLU A 186 -1.61 8.80 5.09
N ASN A 187 -2.38 7.79 4.67
CA ASN A 187 -1.85 6.48 4.33
C ASN A 187 -0.81 6.60 3.19
N LYS A 188 0.35 5.96 3.36
CA LYS A 188 1.46 6.01 2.40
C LYS A 188 1.06 5.62 0.98
N GLN A 189 0.21 4.60 0.83
CA GLN A 189 -0.24 4.14 -0.50
C GLN A 189 -1.21 5.14 -1.14
N VAL A 190 -2.09 5.74 -0.35
CA VAL A 190 -3.01 6.79 -0.81
C VAL A 190 -2.21 7.99 -1.31
N ILE A 191 -1.23 8.46 -0.53
CA ILE A 191 -0.36 9.57 -0.93
C ILE A 191 0.42 9.25 -2.21
N ARG A 192 1.00 8.06 -2.31
CA ARG A 192 1.74 7.64 -3.52
C ARG A 192 0.85 7.67 -4.77
N LEU A 193 -0.37 7.15 -4.68
CA LEU A 193 -1.33 7.18 -5.78
C LEU A 193 -1.77 8.61 -6.12
N LYS A 194 -2.08 9.45 -5.12
CA LYS A 194 -2.40 10.86 -5.35
C LYS A 194 -1.26 11.58 -6.07
N ALA A 195 -0.02 11.36 -5.66
CA ALA A 195 1.15 11.95 -6.29
C ALA A 195 1.30 11.51 -7.75
N GLN A 196 1.12 10.21 -8.02
CA GLN A 196 1.12 9.64 -9.37
C GLN A 196 0.04 10.26 -10.25
N ILE A 197 -1.21 10.25 -9.77
CA ILE A 197 -2.35 10.78 -10.51
C ILE A 197 -2.17 12.27 -10.81
N LEU A 198 -1.73 13.07 -9.85
CA LEU A 198 -1.49 14.51 -10.08
C LEU A 198 -0.39 14.74 -11.13
N ALA A 199 0.65 13.91 -11.15
CA ALA A 199 1.69 14.00 -12.16
C ALA A 199 1.20 13.58 -13.56
N GLU A 200 0.39 12.53 -13.65
CA GLU A 200 -0.23 12.06 -14.91
C GLU A 200 -1.21 13.09 -15.47
N LEU A 201 -1.94 13.79 -14.60
CA LEU A 201 -2.83 14.90 -14.98
C LEU A 201 -2.07 16.21 -15.26
N GLY A 202 -0.74 16.24 -15.13
CA GLY A 202 0.06 17.46 -15.31
C GLY A 202 -0.21 18.55 -14.27
N LYS A 203 -0.84 18.22 -13.13
CA LYS A 203 -1.18 19.13 -12.04
C LYS A 203 0.03 19.41 -11.14
N TRP A 204 1.12 19.86 -11.73
CA TRP A 204 2.41 20.02 -11.05
C TRP A 204 2.38 21.04 -9.90
N GLN A 205 1.60 22.12 -10.02
CA GLN A 205 1.48 23.13 -8.96
C GLN A 205 0.81 22.54 -7.71
N GLU A 206 -0.28 21.81 -7.90
CA GLU A 206 -1.01 21.18 -6.81
C GLU A 206 -0.13 20.14 -6.12
N LEU A 207 0.58 19.34 -6.92
CA LEU A 207 1.53 18.35 -6.41
C LEU A 207 2.66 18.99 -5.59
N GLN A 208 3.23 20.11 -6.05
CA GLN A 208 4.26 20.85 -5.33
C GLN A 208 3.75 21.35 -3.96
N ASN A 209 2.55 21.93 -3.94
CA ASN A 209 1.96 22.47 -2.71
C ASN A 209 1.72 21.36 -1.67
N LYS A 210 1.24 20.20 -2.11
CA LYS A 210 0.94 19.06 -1.23
C LYS A 210 2.18 18.28 -0.77
N LEU A 211 3.26 18.26 -1.57
CA LEU A 211 4.45 17.46 -1.28
C LEU A 211 5.04 17.75 0.10
N SER A 212 5.08 19.02 0.51
CA SER A 212 5.63 19.43 1.81
C SER A 212 4.92 18.77 3.01
N GLY A 213 3.59 18.62 2.94
CA GLY A 213 2.77 17.93 3.94
C GLY A 213 2.98 16.41 3.94
N TRP A 214 3.39 15.84 2.81
CA TRP A 214 3.61 14.39 2.67
C TRP A 214 4.98 13.91 3.14
N ARG A 215 5.83 14.81 3.64
CA ARG A 215 7.21 14.51 4.06
C ARG A 215 7.32 13.43 5.15
N LYS A 216 6.34 13.32 6.04
CA LYS A 216 6.32 12.29 7.11
C LYS A 216 5.88 10.92 6.59
N ALA A 217 5.01 10.89 5.60
CA ALA A 217 4.45 9.66 5.06
C ALA A 217 5.33 9.04 3.96
N LEU A 218 5.97 9.87 3.14
CA LEU A 218 6.90 9.43 2.10
C LEU A 218 8.27 9.10 2.68
N ALA A 219 8.90 8.06 2.15
CA ALA A 219 10.32 7.82 2.41
C ALA A 219 11.16 8.99 1.87
N LYS A 220 12.35 9.23 2.45
CA LYS A 220 13.22 10.33 2.01
C LYS A 220 13.58 10.23 0.52
N GLU A 221 13.79 9.02 0.03
CA GLU A 221 14.09 8.73 -1.37
C GLU A 221 12.89 9.04 -2.28
N ASP A 222 11.69 8.58 -1.92
CA ASP A 222 10.45 8.90 -2.64
C ASP A 222 10.22 10.41 -2.69
N TYR A 223 10.43 11.11 -1.58
CA TYR A 223 10.30 12.57 -1.52
C TYR A 223 11.27 13.25 -2.48
N LYS A 224 12.53 12.79 -2.52
CA LYS A 224 13.55 13.31 -3.43
C LYS A 224 13.16 13.07 -4.89
N ALA A 225 12.71 11.85 -5.22
CA ALA A 225 12.27 11.48 -6.55
C ALA A 225 11.05 12.32 -7.01
N TRP A 226 10.08 12.53 -6.12
CA TRP A 226 8.92 13.40 -6.41
C TRP A 226 9.34 14.85 -6.59
N SER A 227 10.23 15.38 -5.76
CA SER A 227 10.77 16.73 -5.92
C SER A 227 11.45 16.91 -7.29
N GLN A 228 12.25 15.93 -7.72
CA GLN A 228 12.87 15.92 -9.05
C GLN A 228 11.81 15.90 -10.16
N ARG A 229 10.82 15.01 -10.06
CA ARG A 229 9.77 14.87 -11.07
C ARG A 229 8.90 16.12 -11.18
N ILE A 230 8.57 16.77 -10.06
CA ILE A 230 7.83 18.03 -10.02
C ILE A 230 8.63 19.15 -10.68
N ALA A 231 9.90 19.30 -10.33
CA ALA A 231 10.76 20.33 -10.92
C ALA A 231 10.83 20.17 -12.45
N LYS A 232 11.12 18.95 -12.92
CA LYS A 232 11.13 18.62 -14.36
C LYS A 232 9.79 18.91 -15.02
N GLY A 233 8.69 18.43 -14.44
CA GLY A 233 7.34 18.62 -14.98
C GLY A 233 6.95 20.10 -15.07
N LYS A 234 7.28 20.91 -14.06
CA LYS A 234 7.04 22.36 -14.06
C LYS A 234 7.84 23.08 -15.13
N PHE A 235 9.15 22.83 -15.21
CA PHE A 235 10.00 23.47 -16.20
C PHE A 235 9.58 23.08 -17.62
N ALA A 236 9.25 21.81 -17.86
CA ALA A 236 8.73 21.34 -19.14
C ALA A 236 7.39 21.98 -19.51
N GLU A 237 6.46 22.10 -18.55
CA GLU A 237 5.17 22.77 -18.77
C GLU A 237 5.35 24.23 -19.19
N ILE A 238 6.20 24.98 -18.48
CA ILE A 238 6.46 26.40 -18.77
C ILE A 238 7.15 26.53 -20.13
N ALA A 239 8.19 25.74 -20.36
CA ALA A 239 8.96 25.79 -21.60
C ALA A 239 8.09 25.42 -22.82
N SER A 240 7.18 24.46 -22.67
CA SER A 240 6.27 24.05 -23.75
C SER A 240 5.14 25.04 -24.02
N LYS A 241 4.58 25.69 -22.98
CA LYS A 241 3.40 26.57 -23.13
C LYS A 241 3.75 28.03 -23.35
N GLN A 242 4.83 28.49 -22.75
CA GLN A 242 5.19 29.92 -22.67
C GLN A 242 6.50 30.19 -23.40
N GLY A 243 7.44 29.25 -23.36
CA GLY A 243 8.70 29.32 -24.09
C GLY A 243 9.91 29.55 -23.19
N ALA A 244 11.05 29.80 -23.83
CA ALA A 244 12.35 29.92 -23.17
C ALA A 244 12.49 31.15 -22.26
N VAL A 245 11.85 32.28 -22.62
CA VAL A 245 11.96 33.53 -21.85
C VAL A 245 11.27 33.38 -20.50
N GLU A 246 10.07 32.83 -20.49
CA GLU A 246 9.27 32.59 -19.29
C GLU A 246 9.88 31.48 -18.42
N LEU A 247 10.52 30.49 -19.03
CA LEU A 247 11.31 29.49 -18.30
C LEU A 247 12.43 30.16 -17.49
N LYS A 248 13.16 31.11 -18.09
CA LYS A 248 14.20 31.88 -17.39
C LYS A 248 13.62 32.79 -16.31
N SER A 249 12.53 33.51 -16.61
CA SER A 249 11.85 34.36 -15.62
C SER A 249 11.39 33.54 -14.41
N TYR A 250 10.74 32.40 -14.65
CA TYR A 250 10.27 31.53 -13.58
C TYR A 250 11.42 31.02 -12.71
N TRP A 251 12.54 30.65 -13.31
CA TRP A 251 13.74 30.27 -12.55
C TRP A 251 14.20 31.40 -11.62
N GLU A 252 14.28 32.63 -12.12
CA GLU A 252 14.69 33.79 -11.32
C GLU A 252 13.68 34.14 -10.21
N ASP A 253 12.40 33.85 -10.41
CA ASP A 253 11.33 34.08 -9.42
C ASP A 253 11.29 33.00 -8.32
N LEU A 254 11.91 31.83 -8.53
CA LEU A 254 11.93 30.76 -7.53
C LEU A 254 12.61 31.22 -6.23
N PRO A 255 12.11 30.84 -5.04
CA PRO A 255 12.79 31.19 -3.79
C PRO A 255 14.26 30.77 -3.77
N ARG A 256 15.15 31.59 -3.17
CA ARG A 256 16.60 31.33 -3.11
C ARG A 256 16.95 29.92 -2.62
N LYS A 257 16.16 29.35 -1.71
CA LYS A 257 16.33 27.98 -1.22
C LYS A 257 16.17 26.93 -2.31
N MET A 258 15.22 27.11 -3.24
CA MET A 258 15.01 26.21 -4.38
C MET A 258 16.07 26.43 -5.46
N ARG A 259 16.46 27.68 -5.73
CA ARG A 259 17.53 27.96 -6.72
C ARG A 259 18.89 27.40 -6.33
N ASN A 260 19.14 27.21 -5.03
CA ASN A 260 20.35 26.59 -4.49
C ASN A 260 20.20 25.07 -4.25
N ASP A 261 19.08 24.47 -4.62
CA ASP A 261 18.86 23.03 -4.49
C ASP A 261 19.32 22.32 -5.76
N ASP A 262 20.27 21.39 -5.62
CA ASP A 262 20.89 20.65 -6.73
C ASP A 262 19.87 19.97 -7.65
N ILE A 263 18.73 19.53 -7.11
CA ILE A 263 17.66 18.88 -7.88
C ILE A 263 17.00 19.87 -8.83
N TYR A 264 16.69 21.07 -8.31
CA TYR A 264 16.07 22.13 -9.09
C TYR A 264 17.03 22.66 -10.13
N GLN A 265 18.30 22.85 -9.77
CA GLN A 265 19.36 23.23 -10.70
C GLN A 265 19.50 22.22 -11.85
N ALA A 266 19.58 20.92 -11.53
CA ALA A 266 19.70 19.88 -12.55
C ALA A 266 18.46 19.79 -13.44
N ALA A 267 17.25 19.92 -12.88
CA ALA A 267 16.02 19.93 -13.67
C ALA A 267 15.93 21.15 -14.60
N TYR A 268 16.40 22.31 -14.14
CA TYR A 268 16.43 23.53 -14.95
C TYR A 268 17.44 23.43 -16.09
N VAL A 269 18.67 22.99 -15.80
CA VAL A 269 19.71 22.77 -16.84
C VAL A 269 19.26 21.72 -17.85
N GLN A 270 18.66 20.62 -17.40
CA GLN A 270 18.10 19.63 -18.32
C GLN A 270 17.06 20.27 -19.26
N GLN A 271 16.17 21.12 -18.73
CA GLN A 271 15.19 21.80 -19.57
C GLN A 271 15.83 22.78 -20.57
N LEU A 272 16.93 23.44 -20.20
CA LEU A 272 17.68 24.29 -21.13
C LEU A 272 18.30 23.46 -22.26
N LEU A 273 18.87 22.30 -21.93
CA LEU A 273 19.44 21.36 -22.91
C LEU A 273 18.36 20.83 -23.87
N ASP A 274 17.21 20.41 -23.34
CA ASP A 274 16.09 19.89 -24.13
C ASP A 274 15.52 20.94 -25.11
N GLN A 275 15.63 22.22 -24.76
CA GLN A 275 15.22 23.35 -25.59
C GLN A 275 16.34 23.88 -26.51
N GLY A 276 17.49 23.19 -26.58
CA GLY A 276 18.64 23.58 -27.41
C GLY A 276 19.41 24.80 -26.90
N MET A 277 19.11 25.30 -25.69
CA MET A 277 19.81 26.43 -25.07
C MET A 277 21.12 25.99 -24.39
N HIS A 278 21.98 25.32 -25.16
CA HIS A 278 23.19 24.71 -24.61
C HIS A 278 24.23 25.73 -24.10
N SER A 279 24.25 26.97 -24.63
CA SER A 279 25.14 28.04 -24.14
C SER A 279 24.77 28.51 -22.73
N ASP A 280 23.48 28.71 -22.47
CA ASP A 280 22.98 29.03 -21.12
C ASP A 280 23.23 27.85 -20.17
N ALA A 281 22.97 26.62 -20.63
CA ALA A 281 23.22 25.40 -19.85
C ALA A 281 24.70 25.27 -19.46
N GLN A 282 25.64 25.50 -20.38
CA GLN A 282 27.08 25.51 -20.10
C GLN A 282 27.42 26.54 -19.02
N THR A 283 26.93 27.77 -19.16
CA THR A 283 27.26 28.85 -18.24
C THR A 283 26.91 28.47 -16.80
N LEU A 284 25.70 27.93 -16.60
CA LEU A 284 25.22 27.50 -15.29
C LEU A 284 25.94 26.25 -14.77
N LEU A 285 26.19 25.26 -15.64
CA LEU A 285 26.96 24.06 -15.26
C LEU A 285 28.35 24.39 -14.76
N VAL A 286 29.01 25.36 -15.40
CA VAL A 286 30.33 25.85 -15.00
C VAL A 286 30.25 26.66 -13.71
N GLU A 287 29.26 27.56 -13.59
CA GLU A 287 29.11 28.44 -12.44
C GLU A 287 28.78 27.69 -11.14
N TRP A 288 27.80 26.79 -11.18
CA TRP A 288 27.29 26.10 -9.99
C TRP A 288 28.22 25.01 -9.47
N GLN A 289 29.20 24.59 -10.29
CA GLN A 289 30.14 23.54 -9.92
C GLN A 289 31.58 24.05 -9.72
N LYS A 290 31.81 25.36 -9.59
CA LYS A 290 33.15 25.93 -9.34
C LYS A 290 33.88 25.31 -8.14
N ARG A 291 33.15 24.81 -7.14
CA ARG A 291 33.70 24.21 -5.91
C ARG A 291 34.00 22.71 -6.03
N GLY A 292 33.48 22.04 -7.07
CA GLY A 292 33.65 20.62 -7.31
C GLY A 292 32.47 20.02 -8.08
N PRO A 293 32.62 18.78 -8.60
CA PRO A 293 31.58 18.10 -9.34
C PRO A 293 30.37 17.80 -8.44
N ASN A 294 29.18 18.14 -8.92
CA ASN A 294 27.92 17.81 -8.26
C ASN A 294 27.30 16.57 -8.92
N SER A 295 26.91 15.56 -8.14
CA SER A 295 26.38 14.30 -8.67
C SER A 295 25.13 14.45 -9.56
N SER A 296 24.35 15.51 -9.38
CA SER A 296 23.11 15.75 -10.15
C SER A 296 23.36 16.56 -11.42
N LEU A 297 24.37 17.43 -11.43
CA LEU A 297 24.69 18.32 -12.56
C LEU A 297 25.80 17.76 -13.46
N PHE A 298 26.76 17.05 -12.89
CA PHE A 298 27.91 16.51 -13.61
C PHE A 298 27.52 15.67 -14.85
N PRO A 299 26.54 14.74 -14.76
CA PRO A 299 26.13 13.96 -15.93
C PRO A 299 25.52 14.80 -17.07
N LEU A 300 25.14 16.05 -16.84
CA LEU A 300 24.56 16.92 -17.87
C LEU A 300 25.62 17.53 -18.80
N PHE A 301 26.91 17.50 -18.44
CA PHE A 301 27.98 17.97 -19.33
C PHE A 301 28.00 17.19 -20.65
N THR A 302 27.79 15.88 -20.62
CA THR A 302 27.84 15.01 -21.80
C THR A 302 26.76 15.31 -22.84
N GLN A 303 25.70 16.02 -22.45
CA GLN A 303 24.60 16.45 -23.32
C GLN A 303 24.85 17.81 -23.98
N LEU A 304 25.92 18.51 -23.61
CA LEU A 304 26.27 19.78 -24.26
C LEU A 304 26.64 19.53 -25.72
N ASN A 305 25.98 20.26 -26.60
CA ASN A 305 26.28 20.29 -28.03
C ASN A 305 26.41 21.76 -28.46
N ILE A 306 27.60 22.32 -28.25
CA ILE A 306 27.94 23.70 -28.61
C ILE A 306 29.32 23.76 -29.26
N PRO A 307 29.53 24.66 -30.24
CA PRO A 307 30.83 24.85 -30.84
C PRO A 307 31.91 25.28 -29.83
N ASP A 308 31.60 26.23 -28.94
CA ASP A 308 32.55 26.69 -27.91
C ASP A 308 32.31 25.96 -26.57
N SER A 309 32.94 24.80 -26.40
CA SER A 309 32.91 24.04 -25.14
C SER A 309 34.02 24.46 -24.16
N SER A 310 34.84 25.46 -24.49
CA SER A 310 36.07 25.82 -23.74
C SER A 310 35.85 26.09 -22.24
N PRO A 311 34.77 26.77 -21.80
CA PRO A 311 34.47 26.91 -20.37
C PRO A 311 34.28 25.56 -19.65
N SER A 312 33.54 24.62 -20.26
CA SER A 312 33.31 23.28 -19.70
C SER A 312 34.59 22.48 -19.66
N LEU A 313 35.37 22.47 -20.75
CA LEU A 313 36.63 21.72 -20.85
C LEU A 313 37.63 22.19 -19.78
N ARG A 314 37.82 23.50 -19.62
CA ARG A 314 38.72 24.06 -18.60
C ARG A 314 38.32 23.67 -17.17
N LEU A 315 37.03 23.62 -16.88
CA LEU A 315 36.53 23.20 -15.57
C LEU A 315 36.80 21.70 -15.34
N LEU A 316 36.47 20.85 -16.32
CA LEU A 316 36.72 19.41 -16.26
C LEU A 316 38.22 19.11 -16.09
N GLU A 317 39.09 19.77 -16.86
CA GLU A 317 40.55 19.67 -16.70
C GLU A 317 41.02 20.08 -15.31
N SER A 318 40.41 21.11 -14.72
CA SER A 318 40.75 21.54 -13.36
C SER A 318 40.38 20.50 -12.30
N TRP A 319 39.30 19.74 -12.51
CA TRP A 319 38.92 18.62 -11.64
C TRP A 319 39.84 17.42 -11.85
N ILE A 320 40.20 17.12 -13.10
CA ILE A 320 41.15 16.07 -13.45
C ILE A 320 42.51 16.31 -12.78
N LYS A 321 43.00 17.55 -12.73
CA LYS A 321 44.25 17.89 -12.02
C LYS A 321 44.19 17.59 -10.51
N LYS A 322 43.00 17.57 -9.92
CA LYS A 322 42.79 17.23 -8.50
C LYS A 322 42.59 15.74 -8.30
N ASP A 323 42.05 15.03 -9.30
CA ASP A 323 41.77 13.61 -9.29
C ASP A 323 42.17 12.96 -10.63
N GLU A 324 43.47 12.77 -10.82
CA GLU A 324 44.05 12.30 -12.09
C GLU A 324 43.69 10.85 -12.42
N LYS A 325 43.06 10.13 -11.47
CA LYS A 325 42.64 8.74 -11.65
C LYS A 325 41.13 8.59 -11.87
N ASN A 326 40.41 9.69 -12.02
CA ASN A 326 38.97 9.65 -12.23
C ASN A 326 38.62 9.35 -13.70
N ILE A 327 38.18 8.13 -13.95
CA ILE A 327 37.79 7.67 -15.29
C ILE A 327 36.61 8.52 -15.83
N GLU A 328 35.63 8.81 -14.98
CA GLU A 328 34.41 9.51 -15.37
C GLU A 328 34.66 10.94 -15.82
N LEU A 329 35.64 11.62 -15.22
CA LEU A 329 36.07 12.95 -15.66
C LEU A 329 36.72 12.90 -17.05
N TYR A 330 37.56 11.91 -17.34
CA TYR A 330 38.16 11.75 -18.67
C TYR A 330 37.13 11.37 -19.74
N SER A 331 36.23 10.43 -19.44
CA SER A 331 35.12 10.06 -20.35
C SER A 331 34.26 11.29 -20.68
N THR A 332 33.89 12.07 -19.65
CA THR A 332 33.06 13.27 -19.83
C THR A 332 33.79 14.38 -20.59
N LEU A 333 35.08 14.60 -20.31
CA LEU A 333 35.91 15.52 -21.09
C LEU A 333 35.95 15.12 -22.56
N GLY A 334 36.15 13.83 -22.83
CA GLY A 334 36.17 13.27 -24.17
C GLY A 334 34.86 13.47 -24.92
N GLN A 335 33.73 13.16 -24.29
CA GLN A 335 32.39 13.35 -24.87
C GLN A 335 32.10 14.82 -25.17
N VAL A 336 32.41 15.73 -24.24
CA VAL A 336 32.19 17.17 -24.44
C VAL A 336 33.05 17.70 -25.60
N ALA A 337 34.33 17.30 -25.66
CA ALA A 337 35.24 17.68 -26.74
C ALA A 337 34.74 17.16 -28.10
N PHE A 338 34.29 15.90 -28.14
CA PHE A 338 33.73 15.27 -29.34
C PHE A 338 32.49 16.00 -29.86
N ASN A 339 31.57 16.38 -28.95
CA ASN A 339 30.36 17.11 -29.29
C ASN A 339 30.66 18.52 -29.82
N SER A 340 31.72 19.17 -29.34
CA SER A 340 32.17 20.47 -29.86
C SER A 340 33.00 20.39 -31.15
N GLY A 341 33.34 19.18 -31.62
CA GLY A 341 34.16 18.96 -32.82
C GLY A 341 35.68 19.02 -32.60
N ASP A 342 36.15 18.99 -31.35
CA ASP A 342 37.58 18.85 -31.03
C ASP A 342 37.94 17.37 -30.91
N ASP A 343 38.02 16.71 -32.07
CA ASP A 343 38.30 15.27 -32.16
C ASP A 343 39.69 14.92 -31.56
N VAL A 344 40.66 15.83 -31.62
CA VAL A 344 42.03 15.62 -31.09
C VAL A 344 42.02 15.54 -29.58
N LEU A 345 41.36 16.49 -28.91
CA LEU A 345 41.22 16.45 -27.45
C LEU A 345 40.34 15.27 -27.02
N ALA A 346 39.27 15.01 -27.75
CA ALA A 346 38.35 13.91 -27.48
C ALA A 346 39.07 12.56 -27.49
N GLU A 347 39.82 12.27 -28.56
CA GLU A 347 40.59 11.04 -28.71
C GLU A 347 41.58 10.87 -27.56
N LYS A 348 42.35 11.93 -27.25
CA LYS A 348 43.35 11.89 -26.17
C LYS A 348 42.72 11.61 -24.80
N ALA A 349 41.59 12.25 -24.50
CA ALA A 349 40.90 12.06 -23.23
C ALA A 349 40.28 10.65 -23.12
N LEU A 350 39.61 10.19 -24.17
CA LEU A 350 38.96 8.87 -24.22
C LEU A 350 39.98 7.74 -24.18
N LEU A 351 41.11 7.84 -24.90
CA LEU A 351 42.20 6.87 -24.82
C LEU A 351 42.79 6.77 -23.41
N LYS A 352 42.81 7.87 -22.66
CA LYS A 352 43.24 7.85 -21.25
C LYS A 352 42.19 7.18 -20.37
N ALA A 353 40.90 7.42 -20.60
CA ALA A 353 39.81 6.76 -19.88
C ALA A 353 39.82 5.23 -20.13
N THR A 354 39.90 4.79 -21.39
CA THR A 354 39.87 3.36 -21.75
C THR A 354 41.09 2.58 -21.25
N LYS A 355 42.27 3.21 -21.20
CA LYS A 355 43.46 2.62 -20.56
C LYS A 355 43.25 2.32 -19.06
N MET A 356 42.38 3.07 -18.41
CA MET A 356 42.07 2.89 -16.99
C MET A 356 40.91 1.92 -16.76
N ALA A 357 39.84 2.05 -17.55
CA ALA A 357 38.77 1.07 -17.65
C ALA A 357 38.08 1.19 -19.01
N SER A 358 38.00 0.09 -19.75
CA SER A 358 37.25 0.05 -21.00
C SER A 358 35.75 0.17 -20.71
N ARG A 359 35.13 1.22 -21.24
CA ARG A 359 33.68 1.45 -21.22
C ARG A 359 33.15 1.42 -22.65
N LYS A 360 31.95 0.89 -22.82
CA LYS A 360 31.31 0.76 -24.13
C LYS A 360 31.16 2.12 -24.80
N GLU A 361 30.67 3.12 -24.07
CA GLU A 361 30.41 4.46 -24.57
C GLU A 361 31.70 5.12 -25.10
N ASP A 362 32.80 5.02 -24.34
CA ASP A 362 34.08 5.62 -24.71
C ASP A 362 34.67 4.99 -25.99
N LEU A 363 34.55 3.67 -26.14
CA LEU A 363 35.01 2.95 -27.34
C LEU A 363 34.17 3.27 -28.58
N LEU A 364 32.85 3.44 -28.41
CA LEU A 364 31.96 3.85 -29.50
C LEU A 364 32.28 5.27 -29.98
N LEU A 365 32.63 6.18 -29.07
CA LEU A 365 33.08 7.53 -29.46
C LEU A 365 34.44 7.50 -30.16
N LEU A 366 35.40 6.73 -29.65
CA LEU A 366 36.70 6.55 -30.33
C LEU A 366 36.53 5.97 -31.73
N SER A 367 35.63 4.99 -31.89
CA SER A 367 35.25 4.46 -33.21
C SER A 367 34.71 5.56 -34.13
N ALA A 368 33.81 6.41 -33.64
CA ALA A 368 33.24 7.50 -34.42
C ALA A 368 34.30 8.56 -34.80
N ILE A 369 35.26 8.83 -33.91
CA ILE A 369 36.40 9.70 -34.21
C ILE A 369 37.28 9.09 -35.31
N SER A 370 37.64 7.81 -35.20
CA SER A 370 38.42 7.11 -36.24
C SER A 370 37.70 7.09 -37.59
N GLU A 371 36.37 6.95 -37.59
CA GLU A 371 35.55 7.04 -38.81
C GLU A 371 35.61 8.43 -39.44
N ARG A 372 35.49 9.51 -38.65
CA ARG A 372 35.67 10.90 -39.13
C ARG A 372 37.06 11.15 -39.71
N GLN A 373 38.07 10.45 -39.20
CA GLN A 373 39.45 10.50 -39.69
C GLN A 373 39.70 9.59 -40.93
N ASN A 374 38.69 8.86 -41.41
CA ASN A 374 38.77 7.85 -42.48
C ASN A 374 39.61 6.60 -42.16
N ASP A 375 39.88 6.31 -40.88
CA ASP A 375 40.50 5.06 -40.45
C ASP A 375 39.43 4.00 -40.12
N THR A 376 38.90 3.39 -41.18
CA THR A 376 37.82 2.40 -41.08
C THR A 376 38.23 1.10 -40.40
N ALA A 377 39.52 0.74 -40.44
CA ALA A 377 40.03 -0.47 -39.81
C ALA A 377 40.00 -0.34 -38.28
N THR A 378 40.56 0.76 -37.77
CA THR A 378 40.58 1.07 -36.33
C THR A 378 39.16 1.31 -35.81
N ALA A 379 38.32 2.03 -36.57
CA ALA A 379 36.91 2.24 -36.21
C ALA A 379 36.17 0.91 -36.02
N LEU A 380 36.27 -0.01 -36.98
CA LEU A 380 35.58 -1.31 -36.88
C LEU A 380 36.11 -2.16 -35.71
N GLN A 381 37.40 -2.10 -35.41
CA GLN A 381 37.99 -2.79 -34.27
C GLN A 381 37.43 -2.27 -32.95
N LEU A 382 37.47 -0.96 -32.74
CA LEU A 382 36.96 -0.30 -31.53
C LEU A 382 35.46 -0.53 -31.35
N TYR A 383 34.69 -0.47 -32.43
CA TYR A 383 33.27 -0.79 -32.42
C TYR A 383 33.01 -2.23 -31.95
N LYS A 384 33.74 -3.21 -32.50
CA LYS A 384 33.61 -4.62 -32.10
C LYS A 384 33.96 -4.83 -30.63
N GLU A 385 35.05 -4.22 -30.17
CA GLU A 385 35.47 -4.27 -28.77
C GLU A 385 34.41 -3.68 -27.84
N GLY A 386 33.84 -2.52 -28.20
CA GLY A 386 32.74 -1.90 -27.46
C GLY A 386 31.48 -2.77 -27.35
N GLN A 387 31.16 -3.56 -28.39
CA GLN A 387 30.01 -4.49 -28.34
C GLN A 387 30.27 -5.74 -27.49
N GLN A 388 31.53 -6.09 -27.23
CA GLN A 388 31.89 -7.24 -26.40
C GLN A 388 31.85 -6.92 -24.90
N ILE A 389 31.85 -5.63 -24.53
CA ILE A 389 31.68 -5.17 -23.16
C ILE A 389 30.18 -5.22 -22.83
N ALA A 390 29.79 -6.12 -21.93
CA ALA A 390 28.45 -6.15 -21.37
C ALA A 390 28.21 -4.88 -20.54
N GLY A 391 27.10 -4.18 -20.84
CA GLY A 391 26.74 -2.91 -20.21
C GLY A 391 26.32 -3.01 -18.75
#